data_AF-A0A7X8ZTJ3-F1
#
_entry.id   AF-A0A7X8ZTJ3-F1
#
_cell.length_a   1.000
_cell.length_b   1.000
_cell.length_c   1.000
_cell.angle_alpha   90.00
_cell.angle_beta   90.00
_cell.angle_gamma   90.00
#
_symmetry.space_group_name_H-M   'P 1'
#
loop_
_entity.id
_entity.type
_entity.pdbx_description
1 polymer ?
#
loop_
_entity_poly.entity_id
_entity_poly.type
_entity_poly.pdbx_seq_one_letter_code
_entity_poly.pdbx_strand_id
1 'polypeptide(L)'
;IDIVSSRISLDKEFIHMQFQFYVNSYSNITHMLNMVIPETEEDLQDEFINLEFRHNAYDDYKSKIVPGLVTFRLKNIEDLMEDKKGVRIKYKSINSGNKEVELLFDEEVPAKLERQIGVKSIK
;
A
#
# COMPACT_ATOMS: atom_id res chain seq x y z
N ILE A 1 13.16 -4.35 -10.44
CA ILE A 1 11.77 -4.39 -9.93
C ILE A 1 11.35 -5.84 -9.93
N ASP A 2 11.23 -6.40 -8.72
CA ASP A 2 11.30 -7.83 -8.53
C ASP A 2 10.16 -8.42 -7.72
N ILE A 3 9.00 -7.78 -7.72
CA ILE A 3 7.88 -8.30 -6.94
C ILE A 3 7.25 -9.50 -7.64
N VAL A 4 7.37 -10.66 -7.01
CA VAL A 4 6.79 -11.94 -7.48
C VAL A 4 5.33 -12.03 -7.05
N SER A 5 5.07 -11.76 -5.78
CA SER A 5 3.75 -11.76 -5.17
C SER A 5 3.69 -10.67 -4.09
N SER A 6 2.48 -10.20 -3.77
CA SER A 6 2.28 -9.20 -2.73
C SER A 6 0.92 -9.32 -2.08
N ARG A 7 0.86 -8.90 -0.81
CA ARG A 7 -0.35 -8.63 -0.05
C ARG A 7 -0.20 -7.22 0.53
N ILE A 8 -1.20 -6.39 0.27
CA ILE A 8 -1.20 -4.99 0.70
C ILE A 8 -2.43 -4.78 1.58
N SER A 9 -2.26 -4.09 2.69
CA SER A 9 -3.34 -3.68 3.59
C SER A 9 -3.10 -2.27 4.10
N LEU A 10 -4.17 -1.64 4.55
CA LEU A 10 -4.20 -0.27 5.04
C LEU A 10 -4.80 -0.28 6.44
N ASP A 11 -4.25 0.53 7.34
CA ASP A 11 -4.91 0.95 8.57
C ASP A 11 -4.90 2.50 8.65
N LYS A 12 -5.33 3.05 9.79
CA LYS A 12 -5.45 4.49 9.99
C LYS A 12 -4.13 5.27 9.92
N GLU A 13 -2.98 4.63 10.17
CA GLU A 13 -1.68 5.29 10.21
C GLU A 13 -0.72 4.77 9.13
N PHE A 14 -0.94 3.57 8.60
CA PHE A 14 0.04 2.88 7.78
C PHE A 14 -0.51 2.12 6.58
N ILE A 15 0.30 2.11 5.52
CA ILE A 15 0.22 1.12 4.44
C ILE A 15 1.20 0.00 4.77
N HIS A 16 0.72 -1.24 4.81
CA HIS A 16 1.55 -2.44 4.96
C HIS A 16 1.66 -3.19 3.64
N MET A 17 2.87 -3.56 3.26
CA MET A 17 3.12 -4.40 2.09
C MET A 17 4.00 -5.58 2.47
N GLN A 18 3.42 -6.77 2.39
CA GLN A 18 4.16 -8.03 2.38
C GLN A 18 4.39 -8.43 0.93
N PHE A 19 5.60 -8.80 0.57
CA PHE A 19 5.93 -9.14 -0.81
C PHE A 19 7.06 -10.16 -0.89
N GLN A 20 7.23 -10.74 -2.07
CA GLN A 20 8.36 -11.60 -2.38
C GLN A 20 9.20 -10.96 -3.48
N PHE A 21 10.52 -10.98 -3.32
CA PHE A 21 11.45 -10.41 -4.28
C PHE A 21 12.71 -11.24 -4.46
N TYR A 22 13.37 -11.06 -5.60
CA TYR A 22 14.67 -11.69 -5.86
C TYR A 22 15.79 -10.92 -5.16
N VAL A 23 16.75 -11.66 -4.61
CA VAL A 23 18.00 -11.15 -4.02
C VAL A 23 19.14 -12.07 -4.42
N ASN A 24 20.35 -11.55 -4.41
CA ASN A 24 21.56 -12.35 -4.35
C ASN A 24 22.01 -12.51 -2.89
N SER A 25 21.87 -13.70 -2.32
CA SER A 25 22.27 -13.96 -0.93
C SER A 25 23.79 -13.85 -0.67
N TYR A 26 24.59 -13.73 -1.73
CA TYR A 26 26.05 -13.53 -1.65
C TYR A 26 26.46 -12.07 -1.90
N SER A 27 25.50 -11.18 -2.12
CA SER A 27 25.71 -9.76 -2.37
C SER A 27 25.49 -8.95 -1.09
N ASN A 28 26.27 -7.88 -0.94
CA ASN A 28 26.09 -6.90 0.13
C ASN A 28 25.26 -5.69 -0.35
N ILE A 29 24.58 -5.80 -1.49
CA ILE A 29 23.75 -4.74 -2.05
C ILE A 29 22.42 -4.68 -1.30
N THR A 30 22.19 -3.58 -0.60
CA THR A 30 20.91 -3.31 0.04
C THR A 30 19.90 -2.79 -0.97
N HIS A 31 18.77 -3.47 -1.09
CA HIS A 31 17.67 -3.02 -1.95
C HIS A 31 16.96 -1.81 -1.33
N MET A 32 16.57 -0.85 -2.17
CA MET A 32 15.80 0.31 -1.75
C MET A 32 14.32 0.13 -2.11
N LEU A 33 13.45 0.49 -1.16
CA LEU A 33 12.00 0.44 -1.29
C LEU A 33 11.44 1.83 -1.01
N ASN A 34 10.60 2.34 -1.90
CA ASN A 34 9.95 3.63 -1.74
C ASN A 34 8.47 3.52 -2.06
N MET A 35 7.65 4.32 -1.38
CA MET A 35 6.31 4.68 -1.79
C MET A 35 6.36 6.15 -2.21
N VAL A 36 5.98 6.46 -3.44
CA VAL A 36 6.08 7.82 -3.97
C VAL A 36 4.77 8.28 -4.58
N ILE A 37 4.49 9.57 -4.50
CA ILE A 37 3.48 10.22 -5.34
C ILE A 37 4.15 10.45 -6.71
N PRO A 38 3.54 10.01 -7.83
CA PRO A 38 4.11 10.23 -9.16
C PRO A 38 4.14 11.74 -9.49
N GLU A 39 5.20 12.19 -10.19
CA GLU A 39 5.38 13.60 -10.56
C GLU A 39 4.40 14.09 -11.65
N THR A 40 3.69 13.18 -12.31
CA THR A 40 2.62 13.54 -13.25
C THR A 40 1.52 14.29 -12.51
N GLU A 41 0.94 15.32 -13.12
CA GLU A 41 -0.19 16.07 -12.54
C GLU A 41 -1.20 15.10 -11.92
N GLU A 42 -1.37 15.17 -10.60
CA GLU A 42 -2.46 14.46 -9.95
C GLU A 42 -3.75 14.93 -10.60
N ASP A 43 -4.49 13.98 -11.17
CA ASP A 43 -5.84 14.27 -11.61
C ASP A 43 -6.64 14.63 -10.35
N LEU A 44 -6.91 15.92 -10.18
CA LEU A 44 -7.63 16.43 -9.02
C LEU A 44 -9.02 15.80 -8.90
N GLN A 45 -9.57 15.25 -10.00
CA GLN A 45 -10.84 14.53 -10.03
C GLN A 45 -10.72 13.06 -9.62
N ASP A 46 -9.51 12.53 -9.45
CA ASP A 46 -9.31 11.15 -9.02
C ASP A 46 -9.79 10.97 -7.59
N GLU A 47 -10.61 9.95 -7.34
CA GLU A 47 -11.16 9.68 -6.01
C GLU A 47 -10.12 9.05 -5.07
N PHE A 48 -8.93 8.71 -5.57
CA PHE A 48 -7.84 8.08 -4.83
C PHE A 48 -6.55 8.91 -4.89
N ILE A 49 -5.75 8.81 -3.83
CA ILE A 49 -4.36 9.28 -3.85
C ILE A 49 -3.55 8.25 -4.65
N ASN A 50 -2.91 8.68 -5.74
CA ASN A 50 -2.10 7.81 -6.57
C ASN A 50 -0.71 7.65 -5.97
N LEU A 51 -0.32 6.41 -5.69
CA LEU A 51 0.99 6.06 -5.15
C LEU A 51 1.67 5.01 -6.05
N GLU A 52 2.99 5.08 -6.10
CA GLU A 52 3.84 4.08 -6.75
C GLU A 52 4.78 3.43 -5.75
N PHE A 53 4.68 2.12 -5.60
CA PHE A 53 5.69 1.34 -4.92
C PHE A 53 6.87 1.05 -5.85
N ARG A 54 8.03 1.61 -5.53
CA ARG A 54 9.27 1.49 -6.32
C ARG A 54 10.29 0.64 -5.58
N HIS A 55 10.79 -0.37 -6.27
CA HIS A 55 11.86 -1.25 -5.79
C HIS A 55 13.10 -1.09 -6.67
N ASN A 56 14.22 -0.71 -6.06
CA ASN A 56 15.52 -0.63 -6.69
C ASN A 56 16.47 -1.68 -6.10
N ALA A 57 16.94 -2.60 -6.95
CA ALA A 57 17.88 -3.65 -6.58
C ALA A 57 19.35 -3.26 -6.84
N TYR A 58 19.62 -2.08 -7.41
CA TYR A 58 20.97 -1.64 -7.82
C TYR A 58 21.72 -2.72 -8.63
N ASP A 59 21.03 -3.31 -9.59
CA ASP A 59 21.52 -4.41 -10.44
C ASP A 59 21.96 -5.68 -9.69
N ASP A 60 21.47 -5.89 -8.47
CA ASP A 60 21.71 -7.14 -7.75
C ASP A 60 21.19 -8.36 -8.52
N TYR A 61 21.99 -9.42 -8.53
CA TYR A 61 21.71 -10.60 -9.33
C TYR A 61 20.52 -11.38 -8.76
N LYS A 62 19.57 -11.76 -9.61
CA LYS A 62 18.34 -12.43 -9.19
C LYS A 62 18.56 -13.94 -8.96
N SER A 63 19.01 -14.35 -7.77
CA SER A 63 19.28 -15.78 -7.50
C SER A 63 18.22 -16.47 -6.64
N LYS A 64 17.66 -15.79 -5.63
CA LYS A 64 16.71 -16.40 -4.69
C LYS A 64 15.52 -15.49 -4.40
N ILE A 65 14.33 -16.08 -4.34
CA ILE A 65 13.13 -15.39 -3.87
C ILE A 65 13.09 -15.42 -2.34
N VAL A 66 12.93 -14.26 -1.71
CA VAL A 66 12.78 -14.12 -0.25
C VAL A 66 11.58 -13.23 0.09
N PRO A 67 10.97 -13.40 1.29
CA PRO A 67 9.93 -12.50 1.76
C PRO A 67 10.50 -11.14 2.18
N GLY A 68 9.71 -10.09 1.99
CA GLY A 68 9.94 -8.74 2.48
C GLY A 68 8.68 -8.18 3.13
N LEU A 69 8.88 -7.30 4.10
CA LEU A 69 7.82 -6.53 4.76
C LEU A 69 8.29 -5.08 4.83
N VAL A 70 7.43 -4.16 4.41
CA VAL A 70 7.65 -2.72 4.55
C VAL A 70 6.34 -2.05 4.97
N THR A 71 6.48 -1.01 5.77
CA THR A 71 5.37 -0.21 6.26
C THR A 71 5.66 1.27 6.01
N PHE A 72 4.71 2.00 5.43
CA PHE A 72 4.82 3.43 5.14
C PHE A 72 3.80 4.21 5.96
N ARG A 73 4.22 5.29 6.61
CA ARG A 73 3.34 6.18 7.37
C ARG A 73 2.51 7.04 6.43
N LEU A 74 1.21 7.14 6.70
CA LEU A 74 0.27 8.02 6.00
C LEU A 74 0.48 9.49 6.35
N LYS A 75 1.15 9.80 7.47
CA LYS A 75 1.39 11.17 7.95
C LYS A 75 1.86 12.16 6.87
N ASN A 76 2.68 11.68 5.93
CA ASN A 76 3.24 12.54 4.89
C ASN A 76 2.23 12.92 3.78
N ILE A 77 1.05 12.30 3.78
CA ILE A 77 -0.03 12.54 2.81
C ILE A 77 -1.35 12.88 3.50
N GLU A 78 -1.36 13.19 4.80
CA GLU A 78 -2.58 13.52 5.57
C GLU A 78 -3.40 14.62 4.91
N ASP A 79 -2.74 15.69 4.42
CA ASP A 79 -3.40 16.81 3.74
C ASP A 79 -4.12 16.40 2.44
N LEU A 80 -3.72 15.29 1.82
CA LEU A 80 -4.35 14.77 0.60
C LEU A 80 -5.53 13.83 0.90
N MET A 81 -5.70 13.40 2.15
CA MET A 81 -6.68 12.38 2.52
C MET A 81 -8.11 12.93 2.68
N GLU A 82 -8.27 14.22 2.99
CA GLU A 82 -9.57 14.81 3.36
C GLU A 82 -10.64 14.64 2.27
N ASP A 83 -10.24 14.75 1.00
CA ASP A 83 -11.15 14.68 -0.16
C ASP A 83 -11.05 13.37 -0.95
N LYS A 84 -10.40 12.33 -0.41
CA LYS A 84 -10.13 11.08 -1.13
C LYS A 84 -10.74 9.87 -0.42
N LYS A 85 -11.22 8.90 -1.21
CA LYS A 85 -11.79 7.65 -0.71
C LYS A 85 -10.72 6.70 -0.14
N GLY A 86 -9.47 6.86 -0.56
CA GLY A 86 -8.41 5.90 -0.27
C GLY A 86 -7.14 6.14 -1.06
N VAL A 87 -6.30 5.12 -1.12
CA VAL A 87 -5.06 5.09 -1.91
C VAL A 87 -5.17 4.09 -3.05
N ARG A 88 -4.59 4.44 -4.20
CA ARG A 88 -4.36 3.54 -5.33
C ARG A 88 -2.86 3.32 -5.46
N ILE A 89 -2.41 2.09 -5.23
CA ILE A 89 -0.99 1.73 -5.22
C ILE A 89 -0.66 0.95 -6.50
N LYS A 90 0.19 1.54 -7.33
CA LYS A 90 0.78 0.90 -8.51
C LYS A 90 2.13 0.28 -8.16
N TYR A 91 2.39 -0.90 -8.70
CA TYR A 91 3.69 -1.57 -8.56
C TYR A 91 3.94 -2.47 -9.77
N LYS A 92 5.20 -2.81 -10.07
CA LYS A 92 5.49 -3.78 -11.12
C LYS A 92 5.74 -5.16 -10.53
N SER A 93 5.02 -6.14 -11.05
CA SER A 93 5.25 -7.55 -10.82
C SER A 93 6.09 -8.14 -11.95
N ILE A 94 7.00 -9.05 -11.62
CA ILE A 94 7.81 -9.78 -12.61
C ILE A 94 6.91 -10.62 -13.54
N ASN A 95 5.88 -11.26 -12.97
CA ASN A 95 5.08 -12.25 -13.68
C ASN A 95 3.93 -11.63 -14.48
N SER A 96 3.55 -10.40 -14.16
CA SER A 96 2.30 -9.80 -14.65
C SER A 96 2.44 -8.35 -15.09
N GLY A 97 3.65 -7.78 -15.09
CA GLY A 97 3.86 -6.38 -15.44
C GLY A 97 3.26 -5.43 -14.41
N ASN A 98 2.62 -4.36 -14.87
CA ASN A 98 2.03 -3.36 -13.98
C ASN A 98 0.82 -3.95 -13.23
N LYS A 99 0.79 -3.73 -11.92
CA LYS A 99 -0.30 -4.08 -11.01
C LYS A 99 -0.76 -2.84 -10.28
N GLU A 100 -2.01 -2.89 -9.84
CA GLU A 100 -2.69 -1.83 -9.13
C GLU A 100 -3.59 -2.42 -8.06
N VAL A 101 -3.67 -1.76 -6.91
CA VAL A 101 -4.64 -2.05 -5.85
C VAL A 101 -5.22 -0.75 -5.33
N GLU A 102 -6.52 -0.74 -5.08
CA GLU A 102 -7.22 0.34 -4.39
C GLU A 102 -7.55 -0.12 -2.98
N LEU A 103 -7.26 0.72 -2.00
CA LEU A 103 -7.54 0.48 -0.59
C LEU A 103 -8.29 1.70 -0.06
N LEU A 104 -9.50 1.47 0.44
CA LEU A 104 -10.32 2.51 1.04
C LEU A 104 -9.74 2.87 2.41
N PHE A 105 -9.70 4.16 2.74
CA PHE A 105 -9.53 4.55 4.13
C PHE A 105 -10.68 3.96 4.94
N ASP A 106 -10.40 3.54 6.16
CA ASP A 106 -11.47 3.17 7.08
C ASP A 106 -12.42 4.36 7.13
N GLU A 107 -13.67 4.18 6.68
CA GLU A 107 -14.69 5.18 6.94
C GLU A 107 -14.66 5.40 8.45
N GLU A 108 -14.52 6.65 8.89
CA GLU A 108 -14.92 6.96 10.24
C GLU A 108 -16.36 6.50 10.33
N VAL A 109 -16.63 5.37 10.98
CA VAL A 109 -17.97 5.04 11.42
C VAL A 109 -18.38 6.29 12.17
N PRO A 110 -19.36 7.07 11.66
CA PRO A 110 -19.73 8.29 12.33
C PRO A 110 -20.05 7.88 13.75
N ALA A 111 -19.51 8.59 14.74
CA ALA A 111 -19.57 8.26 16.17
C ALA A 111 -21.00 8.12 16.74
N LYS A 112 -22.02 8.03 15.88
CA LYS A 112 -23.44 7.96 16.15
C LYS A 112 -24.13 6.79 15.43
N LEU A 113 -23.47 5.64 15.33
CA LEU A 113 -24.17 4.37 15.16
C LEU A 113 -23.65 3.30 16.12
N GLU A 114 -23.56 3.63 17.42
CA GLU A 114 -23.91 2.62 18.41
C GLU A 114 -25.34 2.18 18.08
N ARG A 115 -25.47 1.05 17.37
CA ARG A 115 -26.74 0.35 17.30
C ARG A 115 -27.16 0.10 18.75
N GLN A 116 -28.13 0.85 19.24
CA GLN A 116 -28.98 0.41 20.32
C GLN A 116 -29.60 -0.91 19.88
N ILE A 117 -28.94 -2.02 20.21
CA ILE A 117 -29.54 -3.34 20.14
C ILE A 117 -30.52 -3.36 21.30
N GLY A 118 -31.74 -2.88 21.04
CA GLY A 118 -32.82 -2.90 22.00
C GLY A 118 -33.09 -4.33 22.43
N VAL A 119 -32.64 -4.68 23.64
CA VAL A 119 -33.11 -5.88 24.33
C VAL A 119 -34.54 -5.60 24.75
N LYS A 120 -35.52 -6.04 23.96
CA LYS A 120 -36.90 -6.16 24.43
C LYS A 120 -36.96 -7.38 25.35
N SER A 121 -36.98 -7.14 26.66
CA SER A 121 -37.41 -8.16 27.61
C SER A 121 -38.88 -8.48 27.33
N ILE A 122 -39.17 -9.72 26.97
CA ILE A 122 -40.54 -10.22 26.87
C ILE A 122 -40.94 -10.64 28.30
N LYS A 123 -42.13 -10.21 28.73
CA LYS A 123 -42.73 -10.55 30.04
C LYS A 123 -43.11 -12.02 30.11
#